data_AF-A0A5J4R528-F1
#
_entry.id   AF-A0A5J4R528-F1
#
_cell.length_a   1.000
_cell.length_b   1.000
_cell.length_c   1.000
_cell.angle_alpha   90.00
_cell.angle_beta   90.00
_cell.angle_gamma   90.00
#
_symmetry.space_group_name_H-M   'P 1'
#
loop_
_entity.id
_entity.type
_entity.pdbx_description
1 polymer ?
#
loop_
_entity_poly.entity_id
_entity_poly.type
_entity_poly.pdbx_seq_one_letter_code
_entity_poly.pdbx_strand_id
1 'polypeptide(L)'
;MSYIHLTACEESALKKLHKSSVNSVVRKRCFLLLYSNRNHSIQETCAVGGIHRRTLERFFTKWESKEGKEKFQFLIIAVGRGAKLKLEPLKEVLNDLVKEHNRNLNPLLHLLETQYRIKVCKSTLQAF
;
A
#
# COMPACT_ATOMS: atom_id res chain seq x y z
N MET A 1 1.49 24.31 -15.05
CA MET A 1 1.61 23.41 -13.89
C MET A 1 0.24 22.78 -13.68
N SER A 2 0.12 21.46 -13.86
CA SER A 2 -1.16 20.77 -13.68
C SER A 2 -1.24 20.25 -12.24
N TYR A 3 -2.19 20.76 -11.47
CA TYR A 3 -2.49 20.31 -10.11
C TYR A 3 -3.70 19.38 -10.16
N ILE A 4 -3.82 18.48 -9.19
CA ILE A 4 -5.05 17.73 -9.01
C ILE A 4 -6.03 18.60 -8.23
N HIS A 5 -7.24 18.78 -8.77
CA HIS A 5 -8.34 19.39 -8.04
C HIS A 5 -9.29 18.31 -7.54
N LEU A 6 -9.39 18.19 -6.22
CA LEU A 6 -10.30 17.26 -5.55
C LEU A 6 -11.56 18.00 -5.11
N THR A 7 -12.70 17.34 -5.23
CA THR A 7 -13.92 17.78 -4.55
C THR A 7 -13.78 17.60 -3.04
N ALA A 8 -14.53 18.37 -2.25
CA ALA A 8 -14.53 18.24 -0.78
C ALA A 8 -14.87 16.81 -0.32
N CYS A 9 -15.78 16.13 -1.04
CA CYS A 9 -16.12 14.73 -0.82
C CYS A 9 -14.90 13.81 -1.03
N GLU A 10 -14.21 13.94 -2.16
CA GLU A 10 -13.01 13.15 -2.47
C GLU A 10 -11.88 13.41 -1.48
N GLU A 11 -11.64 14.67 -1.12
CA GLU A 11 -10.60 15.02 -0.15
C GLU A 11 -10.86 14.38 1.21
N SER A 12 -12.11 14.43 1.70
CA SER A 12 -12.49 13.80 2.97
C SER A 12 -12.32 12.27 2.92
N ALA A 13 -12.69 11.64 1.81
CA ALA A 13 -12.56 10.20 1.61
C ALA A 13 -11.09 9.78 1.54
N LEU A 14 -10.25 10.52 0.82
CA LEU A 14 -8.81 10.30 0.72
C LEU A 14 -8.11 10.47 2.07
N LYS A 15 -8.49 11.47 2.88
CA LYS A 15 -7.97 11.64 4.25
C LYS A 15 -8.31 10.45 5.13
N LYS A 16 -9.56 9.96 5.08
CA LYS A 16 -9.98 8.76 5.81
C LYS A 16 -9.18 7.54 5.35
N LEU A 17 -9.08 7.32 4.03
CA LEU A 17 -8.38 6.18 3.45
C LEU A 17 -6.88 6.20 3.75
N HIS A 18 -6.25 7.38 3.73
CA HIS A 18 -4.84 7.53 4.10
C HIS A 18 -4.58 7.13 5.55
N LYS A 19 -5.51 7.42 6.47
CA LYS A 19 -5.39 7.06 7.90
C LYS A 19 -5.73 5.60 8.18
N SER A 20 -6.75 5.04 7.52
CA SER A 20 -7.27 3.70 7.83
C SER A 20 -6.62 2.58 7.02
N SER A 21 -6.04 2.87 5.86
CA SER A 21 -5.53 1.81 4.98
C SER A 21 -4.30 1.12 5.57
N VAL A 22 -4.35 -0.21 5.64
CA VAL A 22 -3.23 -1.06 6.05
C VAL A 22 -2.11 -1.05 4.99
N ASN A 23 -2.46 -0.84 3.71
CA ASN A 23 -1.51 -0.90 2.60
C ASN A 23 -0.73 0.42 2.43
N SER A 24 0.59 0.36 2.61
CA SER A 24 1.48 1.53 2.50
C SER A 24 1.47 2.20 1.13
N VAL A 25 1.28 1.43 0.05
CA VAL A 25 1.19 1.96 -1.32
C VAL A 25 -0.08 2.78 -1.49
N VAL A 26 -1.20 2.29 -0.96
CA VAL A 26 -2.48 3.02 -0.99
C VAL A 26 -2.35 4.32 -0.20
N ARG A 27 -1.77 4.27 1.01
CA ARG A 27 -1.50 5.46 1.82
C ARG A 27 -0.64 6.48 1.05
N LYS A 28 0.44 6.03 0.41
CA LYS A 28 1.33 6.88 -0.38
C LYS A 28 0.60 7.52 -1.56
N ARG A 29 -0.20 6.76 -2.30
CA ARG A 29 -1.01 7.29 -3.42
C ARG A 29 -2.00 8.35 -2.95
N CYS A 30 -2.71 8.11 -1.84
CA CYS A 30 -3.63 9.09 -1.26
C CYS A 30 -2.89 10.38 -0.85
N PHE A 31 -1.72 10.23 -0.23
CA PHE A 31 -0.90 11.36 0.18
C PHE A 31 -0.50 12.25 -1.01
N LEU A 32 -0.04 11.67 -2.13
CA LEU A 32 0.37 12.44 -3.30
C LEU A 32 -0.78 13.25 -3.91
N LEU A 33 -1.99 12.69 -3.94
CA LEU A 33 -3.19 13.39 -4.41
C LEU A 33 -3.56 14.55 -3.47
N LEU A 34 -3.59 14.29 -2.16
CA LEU A 34 -3.88 15.32 -1.15
C LEU A 34 -2.82 16.43 -1.14
N TYR A 35 -1.56 16.09 -1.38
CA TYR A 35 -0.46 17.04 -1.44
C TYR A 35 -0.59 17.94 -2.68
N SER A 36 -0.81 17.35 -3.86
CA SER A 36 -1.06 18.10 -5.10
C SER A 36 -2.28 19.01 -5.01
N ASN A 37 -3.35 18.57 -4.33
CA ASN A 37 -4.57 19.36 -4.09
C ASN A 37 -4.34 20.62 -3.22
N ARG A 38 -3.22 20.71 -2.51
CA ARG A 38 -2.82 21.92 -1.75
C ARG A 38 -1.99 22.89 -2.59
N ASN A 39 -2.10 22.82 -3.91
CA ASN A 39 -1.35 23.64 -4.88
C ASN A 39 0.16 23.38 -4.88
N HIS A 40 0.60 22.20 -4.44
CA HIS A 40 1.99 21.80 -4.57
C HIS A 40 2.30 21.34 -5.99
N SER A 41 3.43 21.80 -6.54
CA SER A 41 3.79 21.49 -7.91
C SER A 41 4.09 20.00 -8.09
N ILE A 42 4.07 19.53 -9.34
CA ILE A 42 4.49 18.16 -9.68
C ILE A 42 5.93 17.92 -9.21
N GLN A 43 6.82 18.91 -9.32
CA GLN A 43 8.21 18.80 -8.88
C GLN A 43 8.33 18.63 -7.36
N GLU A 44 7.62 19.45 -6.58
CA GLU A 44 7.59 19.33 -5.12
C GLU A 44 6.99 17.99 -4.68
N THR A 45 5.90 17.59 -5.31
CA THR A 45 5.23 16.32 -5.02
C THR A 45 6.13 15.13 -5.36
N CYS A 46 6.92 15.23 -6.44
CA CYS A 46 7.93 14.22 -6.80
C CYS A 46 9.04 14.13 -5.75
N ALA A 47 9.54 15.28 -5.28
CA ALA A 47 10.60 15.35 -4.27
C ALA A 47 10.16 14.71 -2.95
N VAL A 48 8.99 15.09 -2.44
CA VAL A 48 8.43 14.55 -1.19
C VAL A 48 8.01 13.08 -1.35
N GLY A 49 7.48 12.72 -2.52
CA GLY A 49 7.08 11.36 -2.84
C GLY A 49 8.22 10.40 -3.15
N GLY A 50 9.42 10.89 -3.48
CA GLY A 50 10.51 10.09 -4.03
C GLY A 50 10.10 9.34 -5.30
N ILE A 51 9.33 9.98 -6.18
CA ILE A 51 8.80 9.38 -7.41
C ILE A 51 9.23 10.21 -8.61
N HIS A 52 9.55 9.55 -9.72
CA HIS A 52 9.89 10.21 -10.96
C HIS A 52 8.70 10.99 -11.57
N ARG A 53 8.96 12.18 -12.12
CA ARG A 53 7.95 13.08 -12.73
C ARG A 53 6.96 12.35 -13.64
N ARG A 54 7.48 11.59 -14.62
CA ARG A 54 6.65 10.86 -15.59
C ARG A 54 5.70 9.84 -14.95
N THR A 55 6.10 9.25 -13.82
CA THR A 55 5.26 8.30 -13.08
C THR A 55 4.14 9.04 -12.36
N LEU A 56 4.44 10.20 -11.76
CA LEU A 56 3.45 11.03 -11.10
C LEU A 56 2.44 11.61 -12.10
N GLU A 57 2.91 12.11 -13.24
CA GLU A 57 2.05 12.62 -14.32
C GLU A 57 1.09 11.54 -14.82
N ARG A 58 1.59 10.34 -15.16
CA ARG A 58 0.75 9.21 -15.57
C ARG A 58 -0.25 8.81 -14.50
N PHE A 59 0.15 8.88 -13.23
CA PHE A 59 -0.73 8.59 -12.10
C PHE A 59 -1.86 9.62 -11.99
N PHE A 60 -1.56 10.91 -12.13
CA PHE A 60 -2.53 11.99 -12.10
C PHE A 60 -3.48 11.95 -13.29
N THR A 61 -2.98 11.82 -14.51
CA THR A 61 -3.82 11.67 -15.71
C THR A 61 -4.78 10.50 -15.58
N LYS A 62 -4.31 9.37 -15.02
CA LYS A 62 -5.14 8.18 -14.82
C LYS A 62 -6.16 8.34 -13.68
N TRP A 63 -5.86 9.15 -12.67
CA TRP A 63 -6.81 9.51 -11.62
C TRP A 63 -7.93 10.39 -12.18
N GLU A 64 -7.58 11.38 -13.00
CA GLU A 64 -8.53 12.31 -13.63
C GLU A 64 -9.40 11.62 -14.69
N SER A 65 -8.86 10.63 -15.40
CA SER A 65 -9.61 9.85 -16.41
C SER A 65 -10.65 8.88 -15.81
N LYS A 66 -10.82 8.87 -14.49
CA LYS A 66 -11.69 7.94 -13.76
C LYS A 66 -12.76 8.69 -13.02
N GLU A 67 -13.92 8.07 -12.81
CA GLU A 67 -15.06 8.73 -12.18
C GLU A 67 -15.59 7.94 -10.97
N GLY A 68 -16.14 8.67 -10.00
CA GLY A 68 -16.82 8.12 -8.84
C GLY A 68 -16.01 7.03 -8.10
N LYS A 69 -16.60 5.84 -7.97
CA LYS A 69 -16.00 4.71 -7.23
C LYS A 69 -14.75 4.15 -7.92
N GLU A 70 -14.61 4.28 -9.23
CA GLU A 70 -13.46 3.75 -9.97
C GLU A 70 -12.15 4.45 -9.57
N LYS A 71 -12.22 5.73 -9.22
CA LYS A 71 -11.06 6.49 -8.72
C LYS A 71 -10.44 5.80 -7.49
N PHE A 72 -11.27 5.44 -6.51
CA PHE A 72 -10.80 4.79 -5.30
C PHE A 72 -10.33 3.35 -5.55
N GLN A 73 -10.98 2.62 -6.44
CA GLN A 73 -10.51 1.29 -6.86
C GLN A 73 -9.14 1.33 -7.52
N PHE A 74 -8.85 2.38 -8.31
CA PHE A 74 -7.54 2.58 -8.92
C PHE A 74 -6.41 2.77 -7.89
N LEU A 75 -6.72 3.32 -6.71
CA LEU A 75 -5.73 3.46 -5.63
C LEU A 75 -5.30 2.12 -5.06
N ILE A 76 -6.20 1.12 -5.08
CA ILE A 76 -5.94 -0.21 -4.56
C ILE A 76 -5.00 -0.96 -5.50
N ILE A 77 -4.18 -1.85 -4.94
CA ILE A 77 -3.34 -2.74 -5.76
C ILE A 77 -4.25 -3.83 -6.34
N ALA A 78 -4.25 -3.95 -7.67
CA ALA A 78 -5.03 -4.98 -8.35
C ALA A 78 -4.62 -6.40 -7.88
N VAL A 79 -5.60 -7.29 -7.80
CA VAL A 79 -5.39 -8.71 -7.44
C VAL A 79 -4.35 -9.32 -8.37
N GLY A 80 -3.37 -10.02 -7.80
CA GLY A 80 -2.23 -10.59 -8.54
C GLY A 80 -1.04 -9.64 -8.77
N ARG A 81 -1.16 -8.36 -8.39
CA ARG A 81 -0.03 -7.42 -8.29
C ARG A 81 0.32 -7.15 -6.83
N GLY A 82 1.59 -6.91 -6.55
CA GLY A 82 2.11 -6.77 -5.19
C GLY A 82 3.00 -7.94 -4.79
N ALA A 83 3.46 -7.96 -3.54
CA ALA A 83 4.25 -9.09 -3.04
C ALA A 83 3.36 -10.33 -3.01
N LYS A 84 3.72 -11.36 -3.78
CA LYS A 84 3.17 -12.71 -3.62
C LYS A 84 3.76 -13.27 -2.33
N LEU A 85 3.11 -12.98 -1.21
CA LEU A 85 3.61 -13.42 0.08
C LEU A 85 3.37 -14.93 0.13
N LYS A 86 4.45 -15.72 0.10
CA LYS A 86 4.42 -17.19 0.22
C LYS A 86 3.59 -17.69 1.42
N LEU A 87 3.34 -16.79 2.37
CA LEU A 87 2.63 -16.98 3.63
C LEU A 87 1.10 -16.77 3.53
N GLU A 88 0.57 -16.22 2.43
CA GLU A 88 -0.89 -16.00 2.26
C GLU A 88 -1.74 -17.25 2.51
N PRO A 89 -1.40 -18.45 2.00
CA PRO A 89 -2.15 -19.68 2.27
C PRO A 89 -2.13 -20.11 3.74
N LEU A 90 -1.17 -19.61 4.52
CA LEU A 90 -0.98 -19.95 5.93
C LEU A 90 -1.45 -18.84 6.87
N LYS A 91 -2.17 -17.83 6.39
CA LYS A 91 -2.53 -16.65 7.17
C LYS A 91 -3.23 -16.98 8.49
N GLU A 92 -4.17 -17.93 8.46
CA GLU A 92 -4.91 -18.34 9.67
C GLU A 92 -4.01 -19.08 10.65
N VAL A 93 -3.27 -20.07 10.17
CA VAL A 93 -2.32 -20.86 10.97
C VAL A 93 -1.20 -19.99 11.56
N LEU A 94 -0.68 -19.03 10.80
CA LEU A 94 0.35 -18.09 11.24
C LEU A 94 -0.14 -17.22 12.39
N ASN A 95 -1.40 -16.78 12.39
CA ASN A 95 -1.92 -15.96 13.48
C ASN A 95 -1.92 -16.72 14.81
N ASP A 96 -2.21 -18.02 14.78
CA ASP A 96 -2.22 -18.85 15.98
C ASP A 96 -0.80 -19.21 16.43
N LEU A 97 0.08 -19.58 15.49
CA LEU A 97 1.50 -19.82 15.79
C LEU A 97 2.22 -18.58 16.34
N VAL A 98 1.88 -17.38 15.85
CA VAL A 98 2.45 -16.11 16.34
C VAL A 98 1.95 -15.78 17.75
N LYS A 99 0.71 -16.15 18.12
CA LYS A 99 0.23 -15.99 19.50
C LYS A 99 1.03 -16.88 20.46
N GLU A 100 1.31 -18.11 20.06
CA GLU A 100 2.09 -19.06 20.87
C GLU A 100 3.57 -18.68 20.99
N HIS A 101 4.16 -18.14 19.91
CA HIS A 101 5.58 -17.79 19.84
C HIS A 101 5.87 -16.29 19.71
N ASN A 102 5.03 -15.43 20.29
CA ASN A 102 5.10 -13.96 20.20
C ASN A 102 6.52 -13.39 20.46
N ARG A 103 7.22 -13.93 21.45
CA ARG A 103 8.53 -13.40 21.89
C ARG A 103 9.70 -13.79 20.99
N ASN A 104 9.59 -14.87 20.21
CA ASN A 104 10.69 -15.36 19.38
C ASN A 104 10.18 -15.94 18.05
N LEU A 105 10.57 -15.31 16.95
CA LEU A 105 10.18 -15.72 15.60
C LEU A 105 11.07 -16.81 14.99
N ASN A 106 12.22 -17.13 15.60
CA ASN A 106 13.13 -18.15 15.09
C ASN A 106 12.53 -19.57 15.10
N PRO A 107 11.81 -20.02 16.15
CA PRO A 107 11.06 -21.27 16.13
C PRO A 107 10.03 -21.31 15.00
N LEU A 108 9.34 -20.19 14.76
CA LEU A 108 8.34 -20.06 13.70
C LEU A 108 8.96 -20.27 12.31
N LEU A 109 10.15 -19.69 12.07
CA LEU A 109 10.91 -19.87 10.84
C LEU A 109 11.26 -21.34 10.59
N HIS A 110 11.70 -22.04 11.64
CA HIS A 110 12.05 -23.45 11.52
C HIS A 110 10.81 -24.33 11.27
N LEU A 111 9.69 -24.02 11.91
CA LEU A 111 8.43 -24.74 11.76
C LEU A 111 7.83 -24.55 10.36
N LEU A 112 7.91 -23.33 9.81
CA LEU A 112 7.51 -23.04 8.43
C LEU A 112 8.38 -23.79 7.40
N GLU A 113 9.69 -23.91 7.65
CA GLU A 113 10.60 -24.64 6.75
C GLU A 113 10.39 -26.16 6.82
N THR A 114 10.14 -26.70 8.01
CA THR A 114 9.98 -28.16 8.22
C THR A 114 8.59 -28.68 7.88
N GLN A 115 7.53 -28.09 8.43
CA GLN A 115 6.15 -28.59 8.24
C GLN A 115 5.54 -28.12 6.92
N TYR A 116 5.81 -26.87 6.55
CA TYR A 116 5.16 -26.24 5.40
C TYR A 116 6.07 -26.09 4.18
N ARG A 117 7.35 -26.47 4.29
CA ARG A 117 8.38 -26.34 3.25
C ARG A 117 8.49 -24.91 2.69
N ILE A 118 8.16 -23.91 3.50
CA ILE A 118 8.21 -22.49 3.13
C ILE A 118 9.42 -21.84 3.78
N LYS A 119 10.39 -21.49 2.94
CA LYS A 119 11.55 -20.70 3.35
C LYS A 119 11.27 -19.21 3.19
N VAL A 120 11.25 -18.49 4.32
CA VAL A 120 11.11 -17.03 4.42
C VAL A 120 12.14 -16.48 5.39
N CYS A 121 12.48 -15.20 5.28
CA CYS A 121 13.31 -14.52 6.27
C CYS A 121 12.45 -13.85 7.35
N LYS A 122 13.05 -13.54 8.50
CA LYS A 122 12.38 -12.90 9.65
C LYS A 122 11.65 -11.60 9.27
N SER A 123 12.25 -10.78 8.40
CA SER A 123 11.65 -9.53 7.94
C SER A 123 10.36 -9.76 7.15
N THR A 124 10.26 -10.85 6.38
CA THR A 124 9.04 -11.19 5.64
C THR A 124 7.91 -11.58 6.59
N LEU A 125 8.23 -12.28 7.67
CA LEU A 125 7.27 -12.64 8.73
C LEU A 125 6.80 -11.42 9.52
N GLN A 126 7.68 -10.46 9.79
CA GLN A 126 7.31 -9.22 10.48
C GLN A 126 6.48 -8.26 9.63
N ALA A 127 6.62 -8.34 8.31
CA ALA A 127 5.90 -7.50 7.36
C ALA A 127 4.57 -8.11 6.89
N PHE A 128 4.31 -9.38 7.19
CA PHE A 128 3.08 -10.11 6.87
C PHE A 128 2.02 -9.87 7.93
#